data_AF-A0A1V5ASJ3-F1
#
_entry.id   AF-A0A1V5ASJ3-F1
#
_cell.length_a   1.000
_cell.length_b   1.000
_cell.length_c   1.000
_cell.angle_alpha   90.00
_cell.angle_beta   90.00
_cell.angle_gamma   90.00
#
_symmetry.space_group_name_H-M   'P 1'
#
loop_
_entity.id
_entity.type
_entity.pdbx_description
1 polymer ?
#
loop_
_entity_poly.entity_id
_entity_poly.type
_entity_poly.pdbx_seq_one_letter_code
_entity_poly.pdbx_strand_id
1 'polypeptide(L)' 'MNLKVLTSEGEDGWIVVQCPSIPGCISQGRNLKEALDNIKEAIEGCLEVMEERIKATGVAGCNYFPRDA' A
#
# COMPACT_ATOMS: atom_id res chain seq x y z
N MET A 1 6.12 12.93 -0.87
CA MET A 1 6.42 11.88 -1.88
C MET A 1 5.32 11.88 -2.93
N ASN A 2 5.62 11.60 -4.20
CA ASN A 2 4.60 11.43 -5.23
C ASN A 2 4.65 9.99 -5.72
N LEU A 3 3.68 9.18 -5.29
CA LEU A 3 3.60 7.75 -5.62
C LEU A 3 2.51 7.55 -6.66
N LYS A 4 2.83 6.82 -7.73
CA LYS A 4 1.83 6.43 -8.72
C LYS A 4 1.01 5.29 -8.15
N VAL A 5 -0.31 5.41 -8.29
CA VAL A 5 -1.28 4.36 -7.96
C VAL A 5 -1.98 3.90 -9.24
N LEU A 6 -2.27 2.61 -9.33
CA LEU A 6 -3.10 2.02 -10.37
C LEU A 6 -4.51 1.90 -9.83
N THR A 7 -5.50 2.27 -10.62
CA THR A 7 -6.91 2.19 -10.25
C THR A 7 -7.63 1.23 -11.18
N SER A 8 -8.45 0.35 -10.61
CA SER A 8 -9.23 -0.65 -11.32
C SER A 8 -10.67 -0.63 -10.81
N GLU A 9 -11.62 -0.89 -11.70
CA GLU A 9 -13.01 -1.10 -11.31
C GLU A 9 -13.12 -2.46 -10.60
N GLY A 10 -13.66 -2.44 -9.38
CA GLY A 10 -14.01 -3.62 -8.61
C GLY A 10 -15.46 -4.05 -8.86
N GLU A 11 -15.85 -5.14 -8.20
CA GLU A 11 -17.23 -5.62 -8.22
C GLU A 11 -18.17 -4.66 -7.46
N ASP A 12 -19.49 -4.73 -7.71
CA ASP A 12 -20.52 -3.97 -6.97
C ASP A 12 -20.28 -2.45 -6.84
N GLY A 13 -19.65 -1.85 -7.86
CA GLY A 13 -19.36 -0.41 -7.90
C GLY A 13 -18.24 0.03 -6.95
N TRP A 14 -17.42 -0.92 -6.47
CA TRP A 14 -16.20 -0.59 -5.74
C TRP A 14 -15.10 -0.15 -6.70
N ILE A 15 -14.21 0.71 -6.21
CA ILE A 15 -12.99 1.12 -6.91
C ILE A 15 -11.83 0.59 -6.11
N VAL A 16 -10.98 -0.20 -6.77
CA VAL A 16 -9.76 -0.77 -6.20
C VAL A 16 -8.58 0.08 -6.64
N VAL A 17 -7.69 0.37 -5.70
CA VAL A 17 -6.46 1.10 -5.98
C VAL A 17 -5.27 0.32 -5.42
N GLN A 18 -4.17 0.27 -6.15
CA GLN A 18 -2.93 -0.33 -5.64
C GLN A 18 -1.73 0.56 -5.91
N CYS A 19 -0.75 0.49 -5.01
CA CYS A 19 0.53 1.14 -5.18
C CYS A 19 1.56 0.13 -5.72
N PRO A 20 1.97 0.18 -7.00
CA PRO A 20 3.04 -0.69 -7.52
C PRO A 20 4.39 -0.49 -6.85
N SER A 21 4.60 0.66 -6.19
CA SER A 21 5.84 0.96 -5.45
C SER A 21 5.91 0.22 -4.11
N ILE A 22 4.78 -0.21 -3.56
CA ILE A 22 4.70 -0.98 -2.31
C ILE A 22 3.90 -2.25 -2.62
N PRO A 23 4.57 -3.33 -3.06
CA PRO A 23 3.92 -4.58 -3.40
C PRO A 23 3.05 -5.09 -2.24
N GLY A 24 1.78 -5.39 -2.54
CA GLY A 24 0.79 -5.81 -1.54
C GLY A 24 0.00 -4.67 -0.88
N CYS A 25 0.36 -3.40 -1.13
CA CYS A 25 -0.43 -2.25 -0.68
C CYS A 25 -1.59 -2.00 -1.65
N ILE A 26 -2.76 -2.51 -1.27
CA ILE A 26 -4.01 -2.43 -2.02
C ILE A 26 -5.07 -1.82 -1.10
N SER A 27 -5.90 -0.95 -1.63
CA SER A 27 -7.04 -0.38 -0.92
C SER A 27 -8.25 -0.28 -1.85
N GLN A 28 -9.41 -0.04 -1.27
CA GLN A 28 -10.67 0.05 -2.01
C GLN A 28 -11.59 1.12 -1.41
N GLY A 29 -12.52 1.64 -2.20
CA GLY A 29 -13.52 2.61 -1.78
C GLY A 29 -14.75 2.60 -2.67
N ARG A 30 -15.86 3.19 -2.21
CA ARG A 30 -17.10 3.33 -3.00
C ARG A 30 -16.99 4.38 -4.10
N ASN A 31 -15.97 5.24 -4.01
CA ASN A 31 -15.66 6.25 -5.00
C ASN A 31 -14.14 6.46 -5.06
N LEU A 32 -13.67 7.12 -6.13
CA LEU A 32 -12.25 7.31 -6.39
C LEU A 32 -11.55 8.07 -5.26
N LYS A 33 -12.21 9.09 -4.70
CA LYS A 33 -11.64 9.91 -3.62
C LYS A 33 -11.42 9.07 -2.35
N GLU A 34 -12.42 8.30 -1.94
CA GLU A 34 -12.34 7.41 -0.78
C GLU A 34 -11.25 6.36 -0.96
N ALA A 35 -11.18 5.72 -2.13
CA ALA A 35 -10.14 4.73 -2.40
C ALA A 35 -8.73 5.36 -2.34
N LEU A 36 -8.58 6.58 -2.85
CA LEU A 36 -7.32 7.34 -2.80
C LEU A 36 -6.95 7.81 -1.37
N ASP A 37 -7.93 8.22 -0.58
CA ASP A 37 -7.70 8.59 0.83
C ASP A 37 -7.27 7.33 1.63
N ASN A 38 -7.95 6.20 1.43
CA ASN A 38 -7.65 4.95 2.12
C ASN A 38 -6.26 4.39 1.75
N ILE A 39 -5.86 4.42 0.47
CA ILE A 39 -4.51 3.95 0.08
C ILE A 39 -3.42 4.87 0.61
N LYS A 40 -3.70 6.16 0.77
CA LYS A 40 -2.73 7.12 1.30
C LYS A 40 -2.41 6.80 2.76
N GLU A 41 -3.43 6.56 3.59
CA GLU A 41 -3.24 6.13 4.99
C GLU A 41 -2.49 4.79 5.06
N ALA A 42 -2.84 3.83 4.20
CA ALA A 42 -2.14 2.54 4.14
C ALA A 42 -0.65 2.69 3.77
N ILE A 43 -0.33 3.58 2.83
CA ILE A 43 1.05 3.89 2.43
C ILE A 43 1.81 4.52 3.60
N GLU A 44 1.22 5.49 4.30
CA GLU A 44 1.83 6.15 5.45
C GLU A 44 2.14 5.12 6.55
N GLY A 45 1.20 4.25 6.90
CA GLY A 45 1.43 3.16 7.85
C GLY A 45 2.49 2.15 7.39
N CYS A 46 2.55 1.82 6.09
CA CYS A 46 3.61 0.96 5.55
C CYS A 46 5.00 1.60 5.69
N LEU A 47 5.10 2.91 5.46
CA LEU A 47 6.36 3.66 5.59
C LEU A 47 6.82 3.74 7.05
N GLU A 48 5.90 3.97 7.98
CA GLU A 48 6.20 3.98 9.43
C GLU A 48 6.74 2.63 9.88
N VAL A 49 6.07 1.53 9.54
CA VAL A 49 6.52 0.16 9.87
C VAL A 49 7.87 -0.16 9.22
N MET A 50 8.10 0.32 7.99
CA MET A 50 9.41 0.18 7.33
C MET A 50 10.50 0.94 8.08
N GLU A 51 10.24 2.18 8.49
CA GLU A 51 11.20 2.99 9.24
C GLU A 51 11.52 2.36 10.60
N GLU A 52 10.51 1.89 11.33
CA GLU A 52 10.68 1.17 12.59
C GLU A 52 11.50 -0.12 12.40
N ARG A 53 11.21 -0.91 11.36
CA ARG A 53 11.95 -2.14 11.05
C ARG A 53 13.39 -1.89 10.65
N ILE A 54 13.66 -0.84 9.88
CA ILE A 54 15.03 -0.44 9.52
C ILE A 54 15.82 -0.11 10.78
N LYS A 55 15.22 0.66 11.70
CA LYS A 55 15.85 0.99 13.00
C LYS A 55 16.06 -0.26 13.87
N ALA A 56 15.12 -1.20 13.87
CA ALA A 56 15.17 -2.39 14.71
C ALA A 56 16.10 -3.50 14.17
N THR A 57 16.26 -3.63 12.85
CA THR A 57 16.93 -4.80 12.24
C THR A 57 18.17 -4.45 11.40
N GLY A 58 18.40 -3.18 11.05
CA GLY A 58 19.58 -2.76 10.29
C GLY A 58 19.67 -3.32 8.86
N VAL A 59 18.64 -4.00 8.36
CA VAL A 59 18.63 -4.61 7.02
C VAL A 59 17.88 -3.70 6.04
N ALA A 60 18.63 -3.07 5.13
CA ALA A 60 18.08 -2.33 3.99
C ALA A 60 17.59 -3.34 2.93
N GLY A 61 16.38 -3.88 3.11
CA GLY A 61 15.81 -4.82 2.14
C GLY A 61 14.71 -5.70 2.72
N CYS A 62 13.61 -5.10 3.18
CA CYS A 62 12.44 -5.87 3.54
C CYS A 62 11.62 -6.16 2.28
N ASN A 63 11.82 -7.33 1.67
CA ASN A 63 10.88 -7.86 0.67
C ASN A 63 9.59 -8.20 1.43
N TYR A 64 8.53 -7.44 1.16
CA TYR A 64 7.31 -7.29 1.97
C TYR A 64 6.45 -8.55 2.17
N PHE A 65 6.92 -9.73 1.77
CA PHE A 65 6.26 -11.01 2.00
C PHE A 65 7.33 -12.10 2.25
N PRO A 66 7.33 -12.82 3.39
CA PRO A 66 7.94 -14.13 3.41
C PRO A 66 7.20 -14.97 2.36
N ARG A 67 7.92 -15.46 1.36
CA ARG A 67 7.33 -16.24 0.26
C ARG A 67 6.87 -17.64 0.67
N ASP A 68 6.97 -17.99 1.96
CA ASP A 68 6.77 -19.34 2.47
C ASP A 68 5.89 -19.34 3.74
N ALA A 69 4.58 -19.25 3.56
CA ALA A 69 3.58 -19.68 4.54
C ALA A 69 2.75 -20.82 3.94
#